data_AF-A0A6G3XSW5-F1
#
_entry.id   AF-A0A6G3XSW5-F1
#
_cell.length_a   1.000
_cell.length_b   1.000
_cell.length_c   1.000
_cell.angle_alpha   90.00
_cell.angle_beta   90.00
_cell.angle_gamma   90.00
#
_symmetry.space_group_name_H-M   'P 1'
#
loop_
_entity.id
_entity.type
_entity.pdbx_description
1 polymer ?
#
loop_
_entity_poly.entity_id
_entity_poly.type
_entity_poly.pdbx_seq_one_letter_code
_entity_poly.pdbx_strand_id
1 'polypeptide(L)'
;MTSSTETAGKARAAETTLAELEQRAAARRDRPSYGHDALIACDRVVRIFTTDGVEVQALQGLDLLVTEGELMALVGASGSGKSTLMNILAGLDVPTAGSAKVAGCDLL
;
A
#
# COMPACT_ATOMS: atom_id res chain seq x y z
N MET A 1 -17.79 39.13 -45.11
CA MET A 1 -17.23 37.77 -45.21
C MET A 1 -15.77 37.88 -44.80
N THR A 2 -15.52 37.80 -43.48
CA THR A 2 -14.85 36.66 -42.80
C THR A 2 -13.40 36.52 -43.26
N SER A 3 -12.39 36.82 -42.45
CA SER A 3 -12.05 35.98 -41.31
C SER A 3 -11.14 36.69 -40.29
N SER A 4 -11.69 36.96 -39.11
CA SER A 4 -10.93 36.91 -37.86
C SER A 4 -10.70 35.44 -37.53
N THR A 5 -9.44 35.01 -37.36
CA THR A 5 -9.15 33.73 -36.72
C THR A 5 -8.66 34.00 -35.31
N GLU A 6 -9.64 33.85 -34.42
CA GLU A 6 -9.57 33.68 -32.99
C GLU A 6 -8.92 32.32 -32.65
N THR A 7 -7.99 32.37 -31.69
CA THR A 7 -7.70 31.40 -30.61
C THR A 7 -7.51 29.91 -30.95
N ALA A 8 -6.38 29.35 -30.51
CA ALA A 8 -6.33 28.37 -29.40
C ALA A 8 -5.09 27.48 -29.49
N GLY A 9 -4.56 27.10 -28.33
CA GLY A 9 -3.81 25.86 -28.23
C GLY A 9 -2.34 25.98 -27.86
N LYS A 10 -2.02 26.68 -26.77
CA LYS A 10 -0.90 26.23 -25.95
C LYS A 10 -1.30 26.33 -24.49
N ALA A 11 -1.81 25.22 -23.97
CA ALA A 11 -1.97 25.00 -22.54
C ALA A 11 -0.58 25.13 -21.90
N ARG A 12 -0.27 26.34 -21.44
CA ARG A 12 0.87 26.63 -20.57
C ARG A 12 0.58 25.87 -19.27
N ALA A 13 1.37 24.87 -18.96
CA ALA A 13 1.35 24.24 -17.64
C ALA A 13 1.44 25.37 -16.60
N ALA A 14 0.35 25.59 -15.87
CA ALA A 14 0.27 26.61 -14.86
C ALA A 14 1.38 26.35 -13.84
N GLU A 15 2.20 27.37 -13.58
CA GLU A 15 3.19 27.41 -12.51
C GLU A 15 2.47 27.09 -11.18
N THR A 16 2.49 25.82 -10.78
CA THR A 16 1.87 25.41 -9.52
C THR A 16 2.76 25.92 -8.39
N THR A 17 2.22 26.78 -7.54
CA THR A 17 2.95 27.36 -6.42
C THR A 17 3.27 26.31 -5.36
N LEU A 18 4.34 26.51 -4.59
CA LEU A 18 4.68 25.63 -3.47
C LEU A 18 3.51 25.49 -2.49
N ALA A 19 2.79 26.59 -2.21
CA ALA A 19 1.60 26.59 -1.37
C ALA A 19 0.51 25.65 -1.90
N GLU A 20 0.25 25.64 -3.21
CA GLU A 20 -0.72 24.72 -3.81
C GLU A 20 -0.26 23.26 -3.74
N LEU A 21 1.05 22.99 -3.86
CA LEU A 21 1.61 21.65 -3.70
C LEU A 21 1.50 21.16 -2.25
N GLU A 22 1.79 22.02 -1.28
CA GLU A 22 1.66 21.74 0.15
C GLU A 22 0.20 21.47 0.53
N GLN A 23 -0.73 22.29 0.04
CA GLN A 23 -2.15 22.15 0.30
C GLN A 23 -2.72 20.86 -0.33
N ARG A 24 -2.24 20.48 -1.52
CA ARG A 24 -2.56 19.18 -2.14
C ARG A 24 -1.95 18.00 -1.38
N ALA A 25 -0.73 18.15 -0.84
CA ALA A 25 -0.08 17.12 -0.04
C ALA A 25 -0.80 16.92 1.31
N ALA A 26 -1.22 18.01 1.97
CA ALA A 26 -2.03 17.98 3.17
C ALA A 26 -3.40 17.33 2.93
N ALA A 27 -4.11 17.74 1.87
CA ALA A 27 -5.39 17.11 1.49
C ALA A 27 -5.26 15.63 1.11
N ARG A 28 -4.07 15.17 0.68
CA ARG A 28 -3.77 13.75 0.45
C ARG A 28 -3.45 13.00 1.73
N ARG A 29 -2.84 13.65 2.73
CA ARG A 29 -2.59 13.06 4.06
C ARG A 29 -3.90 12.77 4.79
N ASP A 30 -4.91 13.62 4.63
CA ASP A 30 -6.24 13.44 5.23
C ASP A 30 -7.10 12.41 4.50
N ARG A 31 -6.62 11.86 3.37
CA ARG A 31 -7.30 10.71 2.77
C ARG A 31 -6.99 9.48 3.61
N PRO A 32 -8.02 8.74 4.05
CA PRO A 32 -7.78 7.50 4.74
C PRO A 32 -6.93 6.57 3.87
N SER A 33 -5.81 6.09 4.45
CA SER A 33 -4.98 5.10 3.76
C SER A 33 -5.77 3.82 3.54
N TYR A 34 -5.28 2.96 2.63
CA TYR A 34 -5.81 1.60 2.50
C TYR A 34 -5.91 0.96 3.90
N GLY A 35 -7.11 0.45 4.23
CA GLY A 35 -7.35 -0.20 5.52
C GLY A 35 -7.37 0.69 6.76
N HIS A 36 -7.60 2.00 6.67
CA HIS A 36 -7.54 2.89 7.84
C HIS A 36 -8.45 2.50 9.02
N ASP A 37 -9.60 1.88 8.74
CA ASP A 37 -10.56 1.39 9.74
C ASP A 37 -10.36 -0.10 10.09
N ALA A 38 -9.42 -0.78 9.43
CA ALA A 38 -9.18 -2.19 9.66
C ALA A 38 -8.30 -2.39 10.90
N LEU A 39 -8.61 -3.42 11.69
CA LEU A 39 -7.77 -3.84 12.81
C LEU A 39 -6.44 -4.40 12.30
N ILE A 40 -6.47 -5.13 11.19
CA ILE A 40 -5.28 -5.62 10.48
C ILE A 40 -5.31 -5.08 9.06
N ALA A 41 -4.22 -4.46 8.62
CA ALA A 41 -4.05 -3.97 7.25
C ALA A 41 -2.70 -4.40 6.68
N CYS A 42 -2.71 -5.15 5.59
CA CYS A 42 -1.56 -5.46 4.75
C CYS A 42 -1.73 -4.76 3.41
N ASP A 43 -0.75 -3.94 3.02
CA ASP A 43 -0.69 -3.27 1.71
C ASP A 43 0.53 -3.79 0.95
N ARG A 44 0.28 -4.59 -0.09
CA ARG A 44 1.28 -5.21 -0.99
C ARG A 44 2.43 -5.87 -0.24
N VAL A 45 2.12 -6.65 0.79
CA VAL A 45 3.14 -7.32 1.61
C VAL A 45 3.91 -8.35 0.80
N VAL A 46 5.22 -8.17 0.73
CA VAL A 46 6.16 -9.08 0.08
C VAL A 46 7.09 -9.65 1.13
N ARG A 47 7.36 -10.95 1.07
CA ARG A 47 8.42 -11.58 1.86
C ARG A 47 9.25 -12.51 0.97
N ILE A 48 10.54 -12.23 0.89
CA ILE A 48 11.53 -13.03 0.18
C ILE A 48 12.49 -13.62 1.22
N PHE A 49 12.74 -14.92 1.12
CA PHE A 49 13.79 -15.61 1.84
C PHE A 49 14.93 -15.94 0.88
N THR A 50 16.16 -15.69 1.30
CA THR A 50 17.35 -16.02 0.51
C THR A 50 18.14 -17.08 1.24
N THR A 51 18.32 -18.24 0.62
CA THR A 51 19.10 -19.37 1.15
C THR A 51 20.00 -19.91 0.06
N ASP A 52 21.30 -20.03 0.32
CA ASP A 52 22.29 -20.57 -0.62
C ASP A 52 22.25 -19.94 -2.03
N GLY A 53 21.95 -18.63 -2.09
CA GLY A 53 21.83 -17.89 -3.35
C GLY A 53 20.52 -18.11 -4.11
N VAL A 54 19.59 -18.88 -3.56
CA VAL A 54 18.23 -19.05 -4.10
C VAL A 54 17.27 -18.12 -3.36
N GLU A 55 16.54 -17.33 -4.12
CA GLU A 55 15.45 -16.49 -3.59
C GLU A 55 14.11 -17.22 -3.71
N VAL A 56 13.40 -17.30 -2.59
CA VAL A 56 12.05 -17.87 -2.51
C VAL A 56 11.10 -16.79 -2.02
N GLN A 57 10.13 -16.44 -2.85
CA GLN A 57 9.11 -15.46 -2.52
C GLN A 57 7.95 -16.14 -1.79
N ALA A 58 7.93 -16.01 -0.45
CA ALA A 58 6.88 -16.59 0.39
C ALA A 58 5.56 -15.81 0.35
N LEU A 59 5.63 -14.49 0.17
CA LEU A 59 4.46 -13.61 -0.02
C LEU A 59 4.70 -12.70 -1.23
N GLN A 60 3.71 -12.60 -2.12
CA GLN A 60 3.85 -11.99 -3.45
C GLN A 60 3.02 -10.72 -3.63
N GLY A 61 3.12 -9.77 -2.69
CA GLY A 61 2.34 -8.55 -2.74
C GLY A 61 0.92 -8.77 -2.22
N LEU A 62 0.81 -9.36 -1.03
CA LEU A 62 -0.45 -9.68 -0.39
C LEU A 62 -1.14 -8.42 0.14
N ASP A 63 -2.39 -8.20 -0.29
CA ASP A 63 -3.32 -7.25 0.30
C ASP A 63 -4.31 -8.00 1.20
N LEU A 64 -4.47 -7.53 2.45
CA LEU A 64 -5.39 -8.12 3.42
C LEU A 64 -5.93 -7.03 4.34
N LEU A 65 -7.25 -7.01 4.53
CA LEU A 65 -7.94 -6.20 5.53
C LEU A 65 -8.75 -7.11 6.43
N VAL A 66 -8.64 -6.91 7.75
CA VAL A 66 -9.47 -7.60 8.75
C VAL A 66 -10.06 -6.55 9.68
N THR A 67 -11.38 -6.52 9.81
CA THR A 67 -12.07 -5.55 10.68
C THR A 67 -12.04 -5.99 12.14
N GLU A 68 -12.24 -5.06 13.07
CA GLU A 68 -12.35 -5.42 14.48
C GLU A 68 -13.54 -6.36 14.74
N GLY A 69 -13.31 -7.43 15.51
CA GLY A 69 -14.31 -8.46 15.80
C GLY A 69 -14.55 -9.47 14.67
N GLU A 70 -13.86 -9.35 13.54
CA GLU A 70 -13.95 -10.32 12.44
C GLU A 70 -13.22 -11.62 12.80
N LEU A 71 -13.87 -12.76 12.53
CA LEU A 71 -13.24 -14.07 12.57
C LEU A 71 -12.90 -14.52 11.15
N MET A 72 -11.60 -14.55 10.84
CA MET A 72 -11.08 -15.02 9.56
C MET A 72 -10.26 -16.29 9.73
N ALA A 73 -10.40 -17.25 8.80
CA ALA A 73 -9.58 -18.45 8.74
C ALA A 73 -8.64 -18.42 7.52
N LEU A 74 -7.35 -18.66 7.75
CA LEU A 74 -6.34 -18.73 6.70
C LEU A 74 -6.05 -20.19 6.32
N VAL A 75 -6.41 -20.57 5.08
CA VAL A 75 -6.30 -21.96 4.59
C VAL A 75 -5.49 -22.02 3.30
N GLY A 76 -4.74 -23.10 3.10
CA GLY A 76 -3.93 -23.31 1.89
C GLY A 76 -2.94 -24.46 2.05
N ALA A 77 -2.37 -24.93 0.94
CA ALA A 77 -1.40 -26.03 0.91
C ALA A 77 -0.13 -25.72 1.73
N SER A 78 0.64 -26.75 2.10
CA SER A 78 1.96 -26.53 2.72
C SER A 78 2.84 -25.68 1.81
N GLY A 79 3.59 -24.74 2.39
CA GLY A 79 4.46 -23.82 1.64
C GLY A 79 3.77 -22.59 1.03
N SER A 80 2.44 -22.43 1.15
CA SER A 80 1.71 -21.29 0.56
C SER A 80 1.91 -19.93 1.27
N GLY A 81 2.89 -19.79 2.18
CA GLY A 81 3.17 -18.54 2.88
C GLY A 81 2.32 -18.25 4.13
N LYS A 82 1.44 -19.17 4.58
CA LYS A 82 0.57 -18.93 5.75
C LYS A 82 1.33 -18.61 7.03
N SER A 83 2.28 -19.47 7.41
CA SER A 83 3.10 -19.25 8.61
C SER A 83 3.94 -17.98 8.48
N THR A 84 4.39 -17.65 7.28
CA THR A 84 5.11 -16.40 7.00
C THR A 84 4.22 -15.18 7.27
N LEU A 85 2.98 -15.18 6.76
CA LEU A 85 2.00 -14.12 7.06
C LEU A 85 1.72 -14.02 8.55
N MET A 86 1.48 -15.15 9.23
CA MET A 86 1.21 -15.17 10.68
C MET A 86 2.39 -14.63 11.49
N ASN A 87 3.63 -14.96 11.11
CA ASN A 87 4.82 -14.43 11.77
C ASN A 87 4.94 -12.92 11.60
N ILE A 88 4.66 -12.39 10.40
CA ILE A 88 4.66 -10.94 10.16
C ILE A 88 3.57 -10.25 11.01
N LEU A 89 2.34 -10.77 11.00
CA LEU A 89 1.23 -10.21 11.78
C LEU A 89 1.46 -10.29 13.29
N ALA A 90 2.24 -11.28 13.76
CA ALA A 90 2.65 -11.39 15.15
C ALA A 90 3.85 -10.50 15.51
N GLY A 91 4.42 -9.75 14.55
CA GLY A 91 5.62 -8.93 14.75
C GLY A 91 6.90 -9.74 14.93
N LEU A 92 6.92 -11.02 14.53
CA LEU A 92 8.06 -11.93 14.64
C LEU A 92 8.95 -11.95 13.39
N ASP A 93 8.45 -11.42 12.28
CA ASP A 93 9.18 -11.27 11.03
C ASP A 93 8.80 -9.94 10.37
N VAL A 94 9.68 -9.42 9.51
CA VAL A 94 9.49 -8.12 8.85
C VAL A 94 9.29 -8.36 7.35
N PRO A 95 8.31 -7.71 6.71
CA PRO A 95 8.13 -7.83 5.27
C PRO A 95 9.35 -7.26 4.52
N THR A 96 9.72 -7.88 3.40
CA THR A 96 10.78 -7.38 2.52
C THR A 96 10.35 -6.13 1.75
N ALA A 97 9.05 -6.00 1.45
CA ALA A 97 8.44 -4.79 0.90
C ALA A 97 6.94 -4.74 1.24
N GLY A 98 6.32 -3.58 1.02
CA GLY A 98 4.94 -3.32 1.44
C GLY A 98 4.86 -2.88 2.91
N SER A 99 3.67 -2.91 3.49
CA SER A 99 3.44 -2.55 4.89
C SER A 99 2.41 -3.43 5.56
N ALA A 100 2.61 -3.73 6.85
CA ALA A 100 1.64 -4.45 7.68
C ALA A 100 1.38 -3.65 8.96
N LYS A 101 0.10 -3.49 9.32
CA LYS A 101 -0.36 -2.81 10.52
C LYS A 101 -1.31 -3.69 11.31
N VAL A 102 -1.20 -3.67 12.62
CA VAL A 102 -2.07 -4.40 13.55
C VAL A 102 -2.42 -3.50 14.72
N ALA A 103 -3.71 -3.33 14.99
CA ALA A 103 -4.24 -2.49 16.08
C ALA A 103 -3.66 -1.05 16.08
N GLY A 104 -3.48 -0.48 14.88
CA GLY A 104 -2.89 0.86 14.70
C GLY A 104 -1.36 0.92 14.79
N CYS A 105 -0.69 -0.17 15.18
CA CYS A 105 0.76 -0.26 15.20
C CYS A 105 1.30 -0.67 13.82
N ASP A 106 2.30 0.07 13.33
CA ASP A 106 3.07 -0.31 12.14
C ASP A 106 4.12 -1.37 12.51
N LEU A 107 4.24 -2.42 11.70
CA LEU A 107 5.14 -3.56 11.93
C LEU A 107 6.39 -3.51 11.04
N LEU A 108 6.71 -2.33 10.51
CA LEU A 108 7.89 -2.02 9.69
C LEU A 108 9.10 -1.56 10.52
#